data_AF-A0A832LWD2-F1
#
_entry.id   AF-A0A832LWD2-F1
#
_cell.length_a   1.000
_cell.length_b   1.000
_cell.length_c   1.000
_cell.angle_alpha   90.00
_cell.angle_beta   90.00
_cell.angle_gamma   90.00
#
_symmetry.space_group_name_H-M   'P 1'
#
loop_
_entity.id
_entity.type
_entity.pdbx_description
1 polymer ?
#
loop_
_entity_poly.entity_id
_entity_poly.type
_entity_poly.pdbx_seq_one_letter_code
_entity_poly.pdbx_strand_id
1 'polypeptide(L)'
;MVRELKTVWDDIFEDAHQQGLQQGLQQGLVLEAQEAVLEALEVKFERIPEQLKFKIKNIQDRELLKKLHRLAIIIQDLADFEKSLPN
;
A
#
# COMPACT_ATOMS: atom_id res chain seq x y z
N MET A 1 40.81 -19.50 -0.91
CA MET A 1 40.71 -18.15 -1.50
C MET A 1 39.67 -18.03 -2.63
N VAL A 2 39.86 -18.57 -3.84
CA VAL A 2 38.90 -18.34 -4.96
C VAL A 2 37.53 -19.03 -4.77
N ARG A 3 37.51 -20.23 -4.16
CA ARG A 3 36.28 -20.97 -3.85
C ARG A 3 35.42 -20.27 -2.79
N GLU A 4 36.04 -19.67 -1.79
CA GLU A 4 35.36 -18.97 -0.69
C GLU A 4 34.71 -17.67 -1.18
N LEU A 5 35.37 -16.95 -2.09
CA LEU A 5 34.81 -15.73 -2.68
C LEU A 5 33.55 -16.02 -3.50
N LYS A 6 33.54 -17.12 -4.27
CA LYS A 6 32.35 -17.52 -5.04
C LYS A 6 31.15 -17.77 -4.12
N THR A 7 31.35 -18.50 -3.03
CA THR A 7 30.30 -18.79 -2.06
C THR A 7 29.73 -17.51 -1.43
N VAL A 8 30.59 -16.55 -1.05
CA VAL A 8 30.14 -15.26 -0.50
C VAL A 8 29.28 -14.48 -1.51
N TRP A 9 29.63 -14.48 -2.80
CA TRP A 9 28.82 -13.81 -3.82
C TRP A 9 27.47 -14.50 -4.05
N ASP A 10 27.45 -15.84 -4.04
CA ASP A 10 26.22 -16.62 -4.17
C ASP A 10 25.26 -16.31 -3.00
N ASP A 11 25.78 -16.27 -1.77
CA ASP A 11 25.00 -15.94 -0.56
C ASP A 11 24.45 -14.50 -0.60
N ILE A 12 25.27 -13.52 -0.98
CA ILE A 12 24.83 -12.11 -1.13
C ILE A 12 23.71 -11.99 -2.18
N PHE A 13 23.84 -12.71 -3.29
CA PHE A 13 22.85 -12.68 -4.35
C PHE A 13 21.52 -13.29 -3.89
N GLU A 14 21.56 -14.41 -3.18
CA GLU A 14 20.36 -15.03 -2.62
C GLU A 14 19.67 -14.10 -1.61
N ASP A 15 20.42 -13.50 -0.69
CA ASP A 15 19.88 -12.54 0.27
C ASP A 15 19.26 -11.32 -0.41
N ALA A 16 19.93 -10.74 -1.42
CA ALA A 16 19.41 -9.60 -2.17
C ALA A 16 18.11 -9.97 -2.92
N HIS A 17 18.05 -11.16 -3.50
CA HIS A 17 16.85 -11.66 -4.17
C HIS A 17 15.69 -11.85 -3.17
N GLN A 18 15.94 -12.46 -2.01
CA GLN A 18 14.92 -12.62 -0.97
C GLN A 18 14.42 -11.27 -0.44
N GLN A 19 15.32 -10.31 -0.21
CA GLN A 19 14.95 -8.95 0.21
C GLN A 19 14.10 -8.25 -0.86
N GLY A 20 14.48 -8.37 -2.14
CA GLY A 20 13.71 -7.81 -3.25
C GLY A 20 12.29 -8.38 -3.34
N LEU A 21 12.15 -9.70 -3.21
CA LEU A 21 10.84 -10.36 -3.15
C LEU A 21 10.00 -9.89 -1.97
N GLN A 22 10.59 -9.82 -0.76
CA GLN A 22 9.89 -9.33 0.42
C GLN A 22 9.45 -7.88 0.27
N GLN A 23 10.30 -7.01 -0.25
CA GLN A 23 9.96 -5.60 -0.52
C GLN A 23 8.83 -5.48 -1.54
N GLY A 24 8.91 -6.24 -2.65
CA GLY A 24 7.87 -6.27 -3.67
C GLY A 24 6.51 -6.74 -3.11
N LEU A 25 6.50 -7.78 -2.28
CA LEU A 25 5.29 -8.25 -1.60
C LEU A 25 4.71 -7.18 -0.67
N GLN A 26 5.55 -6.53 0.15
CA GLN A 26 5.09 -5.46 1.05
C GLN A 26 4.52 -4.28 0.27
N GLN A 27 5.18 -3.84 -0.81
CA GLN A 27 4.70 -2.77 -1.68
C GLN A 27 3.37 -3.15 -2.34
N GLY A 28 3.26 -4.37 -2.87
CA GLY A 28 2.03 -4.88 -3.48
C GLY A 28 0.85 -4.90 -2.50
N LEU A 29 1.09 -5.29 -1.24
CA LEU A 29 0.06 -5.28 -0.19
C LEU A 29 -0.39 -3.87 0.22
N VAL A 30 0.47 -2.86 0.06
CA VAL A 30 0.10 -1.45 0.27
C VAL A 30 -0.70 -0.94 -0.92
N LEU A 31 -0.24 -1.19 -2.15
CA LEU A 31 -0.95 -0.78 -3.37
C LEU A 31 -2.36 -1.37 -3.44
N GLU A 32 -2.51 -2.66 -3.16
CA GLU A 32 -3.84 -3.31 -3.12
C GLU A 32 -4.74 -2.66 -2.05
N ALA A 33 -4.20 -2.37 -0.86
CA ALA A 33 -4.98 -1.73 0.19
C ALA A 33 -5.38 -0.28 -0.17
N GLN A 34 -4.55 0.45 -0.92
CA GLN A 34 -4.92 1.77 -1.47
C GLN A 34 -6.04 1.64 -2.49
N GLU A 35 -5.94 0.69 -3.42
CA GLU A 35 -6.96 0.43 -4.44
C GLU A 35 -8.29 0.01 -3.81
N ALA A 36 -8.28 -0.86 -2.80
CA ALA A 36 -9.49 -1.29 -2.09
C ALA A 36 -10.24 -0.10 -1.43
N VAL A 37 -9.51 0.86 -0.84
CA VAL A 37 -10.12 2.08 -0.29
C VAL A 37 -10.79 2.90 -1.41
N LEU A 38 -10.07 3.10 -2.52
CA LEU A 38 -10.56 3.89 -3.64
C LEU A 38 -11.78 3.25 -4.28
N GLU A 39 -11.74 1.95 -4.56
CA GLU A 39 -12.84 1.21 -5.16
C GLU A 39 -14.10 1.30 -4.28
N ALA A 40 -13.99 1.09 -2.97
CA ALA A 40 -15.12 1.21 -2.06
C ALA A 40 -15.76 2.62 -2.07
N LEU A 41 -14.93 3.66 -2.14
CA LEU A 41 -15.40 5.04 -2.25
C LEU A 41 -16.02 5.33 -3.65
N GLU A 42 -15.46 4.80 -4.73
CA GLU A 42 -15.93 5.01 -6.10
C GLU A 42 -17.29 4.34 -6.31
N VAL A 43 -17.48 3.14 -5.76
CA VAL A 43 -18.78 2.44 -5.73
C VAL A 43 -19.84 3.27 -5.00
N LYS A 44 -19.48 3.97 -3.93
CA LYS A 44 -20.44 4.67 -3.07
C LYS A 44 -20.77 6.10 -3.53
N PHE A 45 -19.78 6.83 -4.02
CA PHE A 45 -19.90 8.27 -4.26
C PHE A 45 -19.83 8.67 -5.74
N GLU A 46 -19.71 7.71 -6.67
CA GLU A 46 -19.57 7.85 -8.14
C GLU A 46 -18.34 8.64 -8.62
N ARG A 47 -17.97 9.72 -7.93
CA ARG A 47 -16.79 10.55 -8.21
C ARG A 47 -16.09 10.92 -6.92
N ILE A 48 -14.77 10.70 -6.93
CA ILE A 48 -13.86 11.11 -5.86
C ILE A 48 -12.99 12.25 -6.38
N PRO A 49 -12.80 13.35 -5.64
CA PRO A 49 -11.84 14.39 -5.98
C PRO A 49 -10.43 13.83 -6.19
N GLU A 50 -9.73 14.26 -7.24
CA GLU A 50 -8.36 13.78 -7.54
C GLU A 50 -7.38 14.04 -6.39
N GLN A 51 -7.57 15.12 -5.63
CA GLN A 51 -6.77 15.40 -4.43
C GLN A 51 -6.95 14.32 -3.36
N LEU A 52 -8.17 13.81 -3.17
CA LEU A 52 -8.47 12.74 -2.24
C LEU A 52 -7.82 11.43 -2.71
N LYS A 53 -7.92 11.11 -4.01
CA LYS A 53 -7.23 9.96 -4.58
C LYS A 53 -5.73 10.02 -4.35
N PHE A 54 -5.12 11.18 -4.60
CA PHE A 54 -3.70 11.41 -4.37
C PHE A 54 -3.31 11.21 -2.91
N LYS A 55 -4.08 11.74 -1.96
CA LYS A 55 -3.82 11.53 -0.52
C LYS A 55 -3.80 10.04 -0.17
N ILE A 56 -4.81 9.27 -0.62
CA ILE A 56 -4.91 7.84 -0.34
C ILE A 56 -3.73 7.07 -0.95
N LYS A 57 -3.36 7.35 -2.21
CA LYS A 57 -2.22 6.71 -2.90
C LYS A 57 -0.86 6.99 -2.29
N ASN A 58 -0.73 8.02 -1.44
CA ASN A 58 0.52 8.30 -0.73
C ASN A 58 0.61 7.62 0.64
N ILE A 59 -0.47 7.02 1.15
CA ILE A 59 -0.45 6.33 2.44
C ILE A 59 0.34 5.02 2.30
N GLN A 60 1.41 4.88 3.07
CA GLN A 60 2.25 3.67 3.10
C GLN A 60 1.87 2.72 4.25
N ASP A 61 1.07 3.18 5.21
CA ASP A 61 0.61 2.35 6.32
C ASP A 61 -0.59 1.48 5.89
N ARG A 62 -0.31 0.20 5.66
CA ARG A 62 -1.33 -0.79 5.29
C ARG A 62 -2.43 -0.96 6.35
N GLU A 63 -2.12 -0.86 7.63
CA GLU A 63 -3.13 -1.04 8.68
C GLU A 63 -4.04 0.18 8.78
N LEU A 64 -3.51 1.38 8.53
CA LEU A 64 -4.34 2.57 8.31
C LEU A 64 -5.25 2.40 7.09
N LEU A 65 -4.71 1.95 5.95
CA LEU A 65 -5.51 1.71 4.74
C LEU A 65 -6.63 0.71 4.97
N LYS A 66 -6.39 -0.39 5.69
CA LYS A 66 -7.45 -1.34 6.08
C LYS A 66 -8.54 -0.70 6.94
N LYS A 67 -8.19 0.21 7.85
CA LYS A 67 -9.18 0.96 8.65
C LYS A 67 -9.99 1.90 7.78
N LEU A 68 -9.32 2.63 6.88
CA LEU A 68 -9.97 3.51 5.92
C LEU A 68 -10.89 2.74 4.97
N HIS A 69 -10.50 1.53 4.53
CA HIS A 69 -11.34 0.71 3.67
C HIS A 69 -12.66 0.32 4.36
N ARG A 70 -12.58 -0.13 5.62
CA ARG A 70 -13.80 -0.38 6.43
C ARG A 70 -14.64 0.88 6.62
N LEU A 71 -14.00 2.04 6.79
CA LEU A 71 -14.69 3.31 6.92
C LEU A 71 -15.40 3.71 5.63
N ALA A 72 -14.75 3.56 4.48
CA ALA A 72 -15.31 3.86 3.15
C ALA A 72 -16.62 3.10 2.89
N ILE A 73 -16.70 1.84 3.34
CA ILE A 73 -17.91 1.02 3.22
C ILE A 73 -19.08 1.63 4.02
N ILE A 74 -18.84 2.08 5.25
CA ILE A 74 -19.92 2.48 6.18
C ILE A 74 -20.27 3.98 6.15
N ILE A 75 -19.32 4.85 5.79
CA ILE A 75 -19.46 6.30 5.93
C ILE A 75 -20.45 6.90 4.93
N GLN A 76 -21.33 7.79 5.36
CA GLN A 76 -22.43 8.30 4.52
C GLN A 76 -22.05 9.53 3.70
N ASP A 77 -20.96 10.20 4.07
CA ASP A 77 -20.54 11.46 3.47
C ASP A 77 -19.04 11.45 3.17
N LEU A 78 -18.67 11.96 1.99
CA LEU A 78 -17.28 11.96 1.54
C LEU A 78 -16.43 12.99 2.30
N ALA A 79 -16.99 14.14 2.68
CA ALA A 79 -16.26 15.14 3.47
C ALA A 79 -15.96 14.63 4.89
N ASP A 80 -16.84 13.81 5.47
CA ASP A 80 -16.54 13.13 6.73
C ASP A 80 -15.43 12.07 6.57
N PHE A 81 -15.34 11.41 5.41
CA PHE A 81 -14.22 10.52 5.12
C PHE A 81 -12.91 11.29 5.05
N GLU A 82 -12.88 12.44 4.40
CA GLU A 82 -11.67 13.26 4.27
C GLU A 82 -11.07 13.66 5.62
N LYS A 83 -11.90 13.89 6.63
CA LYS A 83 -11.47 14.22 8.00
C LYS A 83 -10.75 13.06 8.71
N SER A 84 -10.93 11.83 8.23
CA SER A 84 -10.28 10.63 8.80
C SER A 84 -8.87 10.38 8.25
N LEU A 85 -8.49 11.13 7.20
CA LEU A 85 -7.16 11.01 6.61
C LEU A 85 -6.10 11.68 7.49
N PRO A 86 -4.85 11.17 7.45
CA PRO A 86 -3.72 11.86 8.05
C PRO A 86 -3.52 13.23 7.37
N ASN A 87 -3.01 14.19 8.14
CA ASN A 87 -2.71 15.55 7.67
C ASN A 87 -1.66 15.56 6.56
#